data_AF-A0A4S5EB13-F1
#
_entry.id   AF-A0A4S5EB13-F1
#
_cell.length_a   1.000
_cell.length_b   1.000
_cell.length_c   1.000
_cell.angle_alpha   90.00
_cell.angle_beta   90.00
_cell.angle_gamma   90.00
#
_symmetry.space_group_name_H-M   'P 1'
#
loop_
_entity.id
_entity.type
_entity.pdbx_description
1 polymer ?
#
loop_
_entity_poly.entity_id
_entity_poly.type
_entity_poly.pdbx_seq_one_letter_code
_entity_poly.pdbx_strand_id
1 'polypeptide(L)'
;ASVLLEVEAAVPATMYAAWTADEAPAELPEVASIAGLTCSEAALLAAGENVQVHGGIGFTWEHSAHLYLKRATTDRLLLRDPQQQLDRIAALAGITAQAPVAPDGAASPDVLAGLTER
;
A
#
# COMPACT_ATOMS: atom_id res chain seq x y z
N ALA A 1 -16.89 10.25 -3.77
CA ALA A 1 -16.49 10.84 -2.48
C ALA A 1 -15.22 10.20 -1.91
N SER A 2 -14.95 8.91 -2.17
CA SER A 2 -13.77 8.19 -1.67
C SER A 2 -12.43 8.81 -2.08
N VAL A 3 -12.22 9.18 -3.34
CA VAL A 3 -10.90 9.67 -3.82
C VAL A 3 -10.42 10.93 -3.10
N LEU A 4 -11.32 11.91 -2.93
CA LEU A 4 -10.96 13.16 -2.24
C LEU A 4 -10.58 12.90 -0.79
N LEU A 5 -11.31 12.00 -0.11
CA LEU A 5 -11.02 11.65 1.29
C LEU A 5 -9.61 11.05 1.42
N GLU A 6 -9.24 10.11 0.55
CA GLU A 6 -7.91 9.49 0.58
C GLU A 6 -6.79 10.50 0.31
N VAL A 7 -7.00 11.41 -0.65
CA VAL A 7 -6.01 12.46 -0.97
C VAL A 7 -5.85 13.44 0.20
N GLU A 8 -6.96 13.88 0.80
CA GLU A 8 -6.93 14.77 1.97
C GLU A 8 -6.32 14.10 3.20
N ALA A 9 -6.47 12.77 3.35
CA ALA A 9 -5.81 12.02 4.43
C ALA A 9 -4.29 11.92 4.25
N ALA A 10 -3.79 11.91 3.01
CA ALA A 10 -2.36 11.86 2.70
C ALA A 10 -1.61 13.16 3.02
N VAL A 11 -2.30 14.31 2.95
CA VAL A 11 -1.71 15.64 3.23
C VAL A 11 -1.18 15.77 4.66
N PRO A 12 -1.98 15.56 5.73
CA PRO A 12 -1.50 15.68 7.10
C PRO A 12 -0.46 14.62 7.44
N ALA A 13 -0.54 13.40 6.88
CA ALA A 13 0.49 12.38 7.07
C ALA A 13 1.86 12.85 6.54
N THR A 14 1.88 13.48 5.35
CA THR A 14 3.10 14.05 4.77
C THR A 14 3.62 15.24 5.57
N MET A 15 2.73 16.15 5.99
CA MET A 15 3.11 17.31 6.79
C MET A 15 3.65 16.91 8.15
N TYR A 16 3.07 15.89 8.78
CA TYR A 16 3.58 15.35 10.04
C TYR A 16 4.96 14.70 9.84
N ALA A 17 5.18 13.93 8.77
CA ALA A 17 6.51 13.39 8.47
C ALA A 17 7.56 14.49 8.24
N ALA A 18 7.20 15.59 7.57
CA ALA A 18 8.09 16.73 7.40
C ALA A 18 8.41 17.40 8.74
N TRP A 19 7.41 17.63 9.59
CA TRP A 19 7.61 18.17 10.93
C TRP A 19 8.48 17.26 11.81
N THR A 20 8.23 15.94 11.80
CA THR A 20 9.02 14.94 12.51
C THR A 20 10.49 14.95 12.09
N ALA A 21 10.78 15.29 10.82
CA ALA A 21 12.16 15.36 10.35
C ALA A 21 12.99 16.44 11.09
N ASP A 22 12.36 17.53 11.51
CA ASP A 22 13.01 18.63 12.23
C ASP A 22 12.92 18.43 13.76
N GLU A 23 11.76 18.04 14.27
CA GLU A 23 11.45 18.09 15.71
C GLU A 23 11.61 16.74 16.44
N ALA A 24 11.46 15.62 15.73
CA ALA A 24 11.60 14.28 16.29
C ALA A 24 12.30 13.30 15.33
N PRO A 25 13.58 13.53 14.96
CA PRO A 25 14.25 12.76 13.91
C PRO A 25 14.36 11.25 14.20
N ALA A 26 14.29 10.86 15.47
CA ALA A 26 14.29 9.45 15.89
C ALA A 26 13.00 8.71 15.47
N GLU A 27 11.87 9.41 15.37
CA GLU A 27 10.56 8.86 14.96
C GLU A 27 10.38 8.90 13.43
N LEU A 28 11.19 9.69 12.72
CA LEU A 28 11.08 9.89 11.27
C LEU A 28 11.01 8.59 10.47
N PRO A 29 11.82 7.54 10.74
CA PRO A 29 11.74 6.31 9.96
C PRO A 29 10.36 5.64 9.98
N GLU A 30 9.64 5.71 11.10
CA GLU A 30 8.30 5.14 11.26
C GLU A 30 7.26 6.06 10.62
N VAL A 31 7.29 7.35 10.96
CA VAL A 31 6.34 8.34 10.45
C VAL A 31 6.44 8.49 8.93
N ALA A 32 7.65 8.52 8.37
CA ALA A 32 7.86 8.54 6.92
C ALA A 32 7.35 7.25 6.25
N SER A 33 7.39 6.12 6.98
CA SER A 33 6.83 4.87 6.47
C SER A 33 5.30 4.96 6.38
N ILE A 34 4.65 5.46 7.43
CA ILE A 34 3.19 5.69 7.45
C ILE A 34 2.79 6.67 6.35
N ALA A 35 3.46 7.82 6.26
CA ALA A 35 3.18 8.82 5.24
C ALA A 35 3.34 8.27 3.82
N GLY A 36 4.41 7.50 3.56
CA GLY A 36 4.63 6.87 2.26
C GLY A 36 3.56 5.83 1.91
N LEU A 37 3.04 5.06 2.88
CA LEU A 37 1.93 4.13 2.67
C LEU A 37 0.68 4.90 2.23
N THR A 38 0.25 5.87 3.03
CA THR A 38 -0.97 6.66 2.79
C THR A 38 -0.89 7.39 1.45
N CYS A 39 0.24 8.01 1.12
CA CYS A 39 0.43 8.70 -0.15
C CYS A 39 0.39 7.74 -1.35
N SER A 40 1.02 6.57 -1.22
CA SER A 40 1.09 5.56 -2.28
C SER A 40 -0.29 5.01 -2.61
N GLU A 41 -1.10 4.71 -1.59
CA GLU A 41 -2.48 4.22 -1.77
C GLU A 41 -3.39 5.29 -2.38
N ALA A 42 -3.35 6.51 -1.85
CA ALA A 42 -4.14 7.63 -2.38
C ALA A 42 -3.77 7.95 -3.84
N ALA A 43 -2.48 7.97 -4.19
CA ALA A 43 -2.02 8.26 -5.55
C ALA A 43 -2.46 7.18 -6.55
N LEU A 44 -2.39 5.90 -6.17
CA LEU A 44 -2.82 4.82 -7.04
C LEU A 44 -4.33 4.82 -7.25
N LEU A 45 -5.11 5.02 -6.17
CA LEU A 45 -6.56 5.15 -6.25
C LEU A 45 -6.95 6.32 -7.16
N ALA A 46 -6.41 7.52 -6.90
CA ALA A 46 -6.73 8.71 -7.67
C ALA A 46 -6.35 8.57 -9.14
N ALA A 47 -5.20 7.98 -9.44
CA ALA A 47 -4.77 7.76 -10.82
C ALA A 47 -5.63 6.71 -11.55
N GLY A 48 -6.03 5.64 -10.87
CA GLY A 48 -6.93 4.62 -11.42
C GLY A 48 -8.32 5.20 -11.71
N GLU A 49 -8.90 5.93 -10.76
CA GLU A 49 -10.19 6.60 -10.92
C GLU A 49 -10.15 7.70 -11.99
N ASN A 50 -9.03 8.41 -12.12
CA ASN A 50 -8.83 9.38 -13.21
C ASN A 50 -8.92 8.71 -14.59
N VAL A 51 -8.34 7.52 -14.77
CA VAL A 51 -8.51 6.76 -16.01
C VAL A 51 -9.97 6.33 -16.17
N GLN A 52 -10.60 5.82 -15.11
CA GLN A 52 -11.95 5.27 -15.16
C GLN A 52 -13.02 6.31 -15.50
N VAL A 53 -12.95 7.51 -14.93
CA VAL A 53 -13.92 8.61 -15.18
C VAL A 53 -13.88 9.07 -16.64
N HIS A 54 -12.72 9.00 -17.30
CA HIS A 54 -12.59 9.32 -18.71
C HIS A 54 -12.95 8.14 -19.64
N GLY A 55 -13.04 6.92 -19.11
CA GLY A 55 -13.27 5.71 -19.91
C GLY A 55 -12.10 5.41 -20.84
N GLY A 56 -12.39 4.87 -22.03
CA GLY A 56 -11.36 4.39 -22.96
C GLY A 56 -10.32 5.46 -23.34
N ILE A 57 -10.72 6.73 -23.50
CA ILE A 57 -9.81 7.83 -23.84
C ILE A 57 -8.77 8.07 -22.73
N GLY A 58 -9.09 7.71 -21.48
CA GLY A 58 -8.16 7.81 -20.36
C GLY A 58 -6.88 6.98 -20.55
N PHE A 59 -6.91 5.97 -21.44
CA PHE A 59 -5.79 5.10 -21.76
C PHE A 59 -5.18 5.34 -23.16
N THR A 60 -5.65 6.36 -23.89
CA THR A 60 -5.10 6.74 -25.20
C THR A 60 -4.15 7.93 -25.10
N TRP A 61 -3.50 8.31 -26.22
CA TRP A 61 -2.52 9.41 -26.27
C TRP A 61 -3.15 10.80 -26.18
N GLU A 62 -4.45 10.89 -26.44
CA GLU A 62 -5.24 12.12 -26.45
C GLU A 62 -5.55 12.64 -25.04
N HIS A 63 -5.44 11.78 -24.01
CA HIS A 63 -5.65 12.16 -22.62
C HIS A 63 -4.47 11.79 -21.73
N SER A 64 -4.16 12.63 -20.74
CA SER A 64 -2.99 12.44 -19.87
C SER A 64 -3.22 11.51 -18.67
N ALA A 65 -4.43 10.99 -18.46
CA ALA A 65 -4.78 10.19 -17.27
C ALA A 65 -3.85 8.98 -17.07
N HIS A 66 -3.53 8.26 -18.14
CA HIS A 66 -2.63 7.11 -18.09
C HIS A 66 -1.20 7.45 -17.64
N LEU A 67 -0.74 8.70 -17.81
CA LEU A 67 0.58 9.13 -17.34
C LEU A 67 0.65 9.14 -15.80
N TYR A 68 -0.44 9.56 -15.14
CA TYR A 68 -0.52 9.54 -13.67
C TYR A 68 -0.54 8.10 -13.13
N LEU A 69 -1.21 7.18 -13.82
CA LEU A 69 -1.21 5.77 -13.43
C LEU A 69 0.18 5.13 -13.57
N LYS A 70 0.88 5.44 -14.67
CA LYS A 70 2.28 5.02 -14.87
C LYS A 70 3.19 5.58 -13.77
N ARG A 71 3.02 6.85 -13.40
CA ARG A 71 3.79 7.48 -12.33
C ARG A 71 3.52 6.84 -10.98
N ALA A 72 2.25 6.74 -10.56
CA ALA A 72 1.89 6.13 -9.28
C ALA A 72 2.38 4.68 -9.16
N THR A 73 2.32 3.92 -10.26
CA THR A 73 2.85 2.55 -10.33
C THR A 73 4.38 2.52 -10.19
N THR A 74 5.07 3.45 -10.86
CA THR A 74 6.55 3.56 -10.79
C THR A 74 6.99 4.00 -9.40
N ASP A 75 6.29 4.95 -8.79
CA ASP A 75 6.57 5.44 -7.44
C ASP A 75 6.48 4.27 -6.42
N ARG A 76 5.50 3.37 -6.54
CA ARG A 76 5.41 2.14 -5.74
C ARG A 76 6.61 1.21 -5.89
N LEU A 77 7.17 1.11 -7.09
CA LEU A 77 8.34 0.26 -7.34
C LEU A 77 9.62 0.90 -6.78
N LEU A 78 9.73 2.23 -6.80
CA LEU A 78 10.93 2.96 -6.37
C LEU A 78 10.97 3.28 -4.88
N LEU A 79 9.81 3.54 -4.26
CA LEU A 79 9.71 4.09 -2.91
C LEU A 79 9.25 3.08 -1.85
N ARG A 80 9.11 1.81 -2.25
CA ARG A 80 8.49 0.67 -1.54
C ARG A 80 7.02 0.49 -1.90
N ASP A 81 6.65 -0.77 -2.09
CA ASP A 81 5.25 -1.18 -2.21
C ASP A 81 4.57 -1.16 -0.82
N PRO A 82 3.23 -1.20 -0.75
CA PRO A 82 2.49 -1.12 0.52
C PRO A 82 2.88 -2.20 1.53
N GLN A 83 3.14 -3.42 1.07
CA GLN A 83 3.47 -4.52 1.97
C GLN A 83 4.85 -4.27 2.59
N GLN A 84 5.83 -3.86 1.78
CA GLN A 84 7.16 -3.47 2.28
C GLN A 84 7.07 -2.33 3.30
N GLN A 85 6.14 -1.40 3.10
CA GLN A 85 5.92 -0.29 4.01
C GLN A 85 5.27 -0.74 5.32
N LEU A 86 4.26 -1.62 5.26
CA LEU A 86 3.63 -2.25 6.43
C LEU A 86 4.62 -3.09 7.23
N ASP A 87 5.43 -3.91 6.57
CA ASP A 87 6.47 -4.72 7.20
C ASP A 87 7.48 -3.85 7.96
N ARG A 88 7.84 -2.69 7.36
CA ARG A 88 8.73 -1.71 7.99
C ARG A 88 8.08 -1.03 9.19
N ILE A 89 6.81 -0.64 9.10
CA ILE A 89 6.06 -0.07 10.22
C ILE A 89 6.00 -1.08 11.36
N ALA A 90 5.64 -2.34 11.07
CA ALA A 90 5.59 -3.41 12.05
C ALA A 90 6.95 -3.61 12.74
N ALA A 91 8.04 -3.67 11.96
CA ALA A 91 9.39 -3.82 12.50
C ALA A 91 9.79 -2.65 13.42
N LEU A 92 9.44 -1.41 13.06
CA LEU A 92 9.75 -0.22 13.86
C LEU A 92 8.89 -0.12 15.13
N ALA A 93 7.63 -0.53 15.04
CA ALA A 93 6.70 -0.60 16.18
C ALA A 93 6.98 -1.79 17.12
N GLY A 94 7.98 -2.64 16.82
CA GLY A 94 8.28 -3.84 17.60
C GLY A 94 7.22 -4.94 17.46
N ILE A 95 6.38 -4.87 16.43
CA ILE A 95 5.39 -5.89 16.08
C ILE A 95 6.13 -6.95 15.26
N THR A 96 6.58 -8.01 15.92
CA THR A 96 7.14 -9.17 15.24
C THR A 96 6.04 -9.97 14.56
N ALA A 97 6.26 -10.37 13.31
CA ALA A 97 5.39 -11.35 12.66
C ALA A 97 5.35 -12.63 13.51
N GLN A 98 4.16 -12.99 14.00
CA GLN A 98 3.92 -14.37 14.43
C GLN A 98 4.16 -15.27 13.21
N ALA A 99 4.79 -16.43 13.40
CA ALA A 99 4.83 -17.45 12.34
C ALA A 99 3.42 -17.64 11.78
N PRO A 100 3.23 -17.84 10.45
CA PRO A 100 1.91 -17.98 9.86
C PRO A 100 1.12 -18.99 10.69
N VAL A 101 -0.01 -18.57 11.25
CA VAL A 101 -0.89 -19.53 11.91
C VAL A 101 -1.30 -20.51 10.83
N ALA A 102 -0.86 -21.76 10.96
CA ALA A 102 -1.36 -22.81 10.08
C ALA A 102 -2.88 -22.72 10.16
N PRO A 103 -3.59 -22.68 9.02
CA PRO A 103 -5.05 -22.54 9.06
C PRO A 103 -5.58 -23.67 9.94
N ASP A 104 -6.40 -23.33 10.94
CA ASP A 104 -7.06 -24.32 11.78
C ASP A 104 -7.85 -25.26 10.87
N GLY A 105 -7.31 -26.46 10.63
CA GLY A 105 -7.85 -27.41 9.66
C GLY A 105 -7.01 -27.66 8.40
N ALA A 106 -5.72 -27.28 8.34
CA ALA A 106 -4.79 -27.96 7.43
C ALA A 106 -4.77 -29.45 7.82
N ALA A 107 -5.56 -30.24 7.10
CA ALA A 107 -5.63 -31.68 7.24
C ALA A 107 -4.20 -32.23 7.31
N SER A 108 -3.90 -33.00 8.35
CA SER A 108 -2.64 -33.74 8.38
C SER A 108 -2.53 -34.55 7.08
N PRO A 109 -1.31 -34.76 6.54
CA PRO A 109 -1.13 -35.53 5.31
C PRO A 109 -1.82 -36.91 5.33
N ASP A 110 -2.02 -37.48 6.53
CA ASP A 110 -2.76 -38.73 6.76
C ASP A 110 -4.26 -38.64 6.42
N VAL A 111 -4.90 -37.48 6.61
CA VAL A 111 -6.32 -37.27 6.31
C VAL A 111 -6.56 -37.18 4.80
N LEU A 112 -5.61 -36.61 4.05
CA LEU A 112 -5.69 -36.56 2.58
C LEU A 112 -5.46 -37.94 1.94
N ALA A 113 -4.58 -38.77 2.53
CA ALA A 113 -4.33 -40.12 2.07
C ALA A 113 -5.57 -41.04 2.18
N GLY A 114 -6.41 -40.86 3.20
CA GLY A 114 -7.65 -41.63 3.38
C GLY A 114 -8.80 -41.25 2.46
N LEU A 115 -8.72 -40.10 1.78
CA LEU A 115 -9.76 -39.63 0.84
C LEU A 115 -9.54 -40.10 -0.60
N THR A 116 -8.34 -40.61 -0.92
CA THR A 116 -7.99 -41.12 -2.25
C THR A 116 -8.19 -42.64 -2.42
N GLU A 117 -8.61 -43.36 -1.36
CA GLU A 117 -8.90 -44.80 -1.39
C GLU A 117 -10.40 -45.14 -1.22
N ARG A 118 -11.29 -44.37 -1.86
CA ARG A 118 -12.70 -44.74 -2.08
C ARG A 118 -13.12 -44.47 -3.51
#